data_AF-A0A7Y4UDF5-F1
#
_entry.id   AF-A0A7Y4UDF5-F1
#
_cell.length_a   1.000
_cell.length_b   1.000
_cell.length_c   1.000
_cell.angle_alpha   90.00
_cell.angle_beta   90.00
_cell.angle_gamma   90.00
#
_symmetry.space_group_name_H-M   'P 1'
#
loop_
_entity.id
_entity.type
_entity.pdbx_description
1 polymer ?
#
loop_
_entity_poly.entity_id
_entity_poly.type
_entity_poly.pdbx_seq_one_letter_code
_entity_poly.pdbx_strand_id
1 'polypeptide(L)'
;MTTTEILSEIQKLPLTEQRTVLLELKGKLDQAGQADLKAKERKFINAMRQKGLITEIPLRLPDDEVRRHFKPIEIKGEPLSETIIKERG
;
A
#
# COMPACT_ATOMS: atom_id res chain seq x y z
N MET A 1 -10.66 -3.85 -33.62
CA MET A 1 -11.73 -4.05 -32.62
C MET A 1 -11.86 -2.78 -31.81
N THR A 2 -13.03 -2.16 -31.86
CA THR A 2 -13.35 -0.97 -31.04
C THR A 2 -13.81 -1.39 -29.64
N THR A 3 -13.66 -0.53 -28.64
CA THR A 3 -14.10 -0.82 -27.25
C THR A 3 -15.59 -1.12 -27.15
N THR A 4 -16.39 -0.54 -28.04
CA THR A 4 -17.82 -0.78 -28.16
C THR A 4 -18.16 -2.18 -28.69
N GLU A 5 -17.37 -2.71 -29.63
CA GLU A 5 -17.53 -4.08 -30.13
C GLU A 5 -17.26 -5.10 -29.01
N ILE A 6 -16.20 -4.88 -28.22
CA ILE A 6 -15.83 -5.76 -27.11
C ILE A 6 -16.94 -5.82 -26.04
N LEU A 7 -17.54 -4.67 -25.70
CA LEU A 7 -18.66 -4.62 -24.75
C LEU A 7 -19.90 -5.35 -25.28
N SER A 8 -20.18 -5.22 -26.58
CA SER A 8 -21.30 -5.93 -27.21
C SER A 8 -21.10 -7.45 -27.23
N GLU A 9 -19.85 -7.90 -27.34
CA GLU A 9 -19.50 -9.32 -27.32
C GLU A 9 -19.64 -9.90 -25.91
N ILE A 10 -19.18 -9.16 -24.89
CA ILE A 10 -19.29 -9.57 -23.47
C ILE A 10 -20.77 -9.67 -23.05
N GLN A 11 -21.63 -8.77 -23.51
CA GLN A 11 -23.06 -8.79 -23.19
C GLN A 11 -23.80 -10.02 -23.76
N LYS A 12 -23.32 -10.60 -24.86
CA LYS A 12 -23.90 -11.81 -25.47
C LYS A 12 -23.54 -13.09 -24.71
N LEU A 13 -22.52 -13.05 -23.84
CA LEU A 13 -22.07 -14.23 -23.09
C LEU A 13 -23.05 -14.59 -21.97
N PRO A 14 -23.15 -15.88 -21.60
CA PRO A 14 -23.88 -16.30 -20.42
C PRO A 14 -23.29 -15.70 -19.14
N LEU A 15 -24.12 -15.53 -18.10
CA LEU A 15 -23.76 -14.88 -16.83
C LEU A 15 -22.51 -15.47 -16.15
N THR A 16 -22.26 -16.76 -16.33
CA THR A 16 -21.07 -17.45 -15.82
C THR A 16 -19.79 -16.95 -16.48
N GLU A 17 -19.82 -16.75 -17.80
CA GLU A 17 -18.68 -16.28 -18.59
C GLU A 17 -18.47 -14.77 -18.43
N GLN A 18 -19.54 -14.00 -18.24
CA GLN A 18 -19.41 -12.57 -17.87
C GLN A 18 -18.68 -12.39 -16.54
N ARG A 19 -18.93 -13.27 -15.56
CA ARG A 19 -18.28 -13.23 -14.25
C ARG A 19 -16.79 -13.56 -14.34
N THR A 20 -16.40 -14.55 -15.13
CA THR A 20 -14.97 -14.89 -15.33
C THR A 20 -14.23 -13.77 -16.04
N VAL A 21 -14.81 -13.18 -17.09
CA VAL A 21 -14.23 -12.01 -17.78
C VAL A 21 -14.03 -10.83 -16.83
N LEU A 22 -15.01 -10.54 -15.97
CA LEU A 22 -14.91 -9.47 -14.98
C LEU A 22 -13.78 -9.74 -13.96
N LEU A 23 -13.66 -10.99 -13.48
CA LEU A 23 -12.60 -11.40 -12.56
C LEU A 23 -11.20 -11.23 -13.17
N GLU A 24 -11.01 -11.64 -14.42
CA GLU A 24 -9.73 -11.48 -15.11
C GLU A 24 -9.40 -10.01 -15.38
N LEU A 25 -10.38 -9.21 -15.80
CA LEU A 25 -10.19 -7.78 -16.02
C LEU A 25 -9.80 -7.05 -14.73
N LYS A 26 -10.45 -7.38 -13.61
CA LYS A 26 -10.07 -6.84 -12.30
C LYS A 26 -8.65 -7.24 -11.91
N GLY A 27 -8.30 -8.52 -12.07
CA GLY A 27 -6.93 -8.99 -11.76
C GLY A 27 -5.86 -8.26 -12.56
N LYS A 28 -6.10 -7.99 -13.85
CA LYS A 28 -5.18 -7.22 -14.70
C LYS A 28 -5.14 -5.74 -14.32
N LEU A 29 -6.27 -5.14 -13.94
CA LEU A 29 -6.32 -3.75 -13.48
C LEU A 29 -5.55 -3.55 -12.17
N ASP A 30 -5.71 -4.47 -11.22
CA ASP A 30 -5.02 -4.41 -9.93
C ASP A 30 -3.50 -4.54 -10.11
N GLN A 31 -3.05 -5.42 -11.00
CA GLN A 31 -1.63 -5.56 -11.35
C GLN A 31 -1.07 -4.30 -12.02
N ALA A 32 -1.84 -3.69 -12.94
CA ALA A 32 -1.44 -2.43 -13.59
C ALA A 32 -1.35 -1.28 -12.57
N GLY A 33 -2.31 -1.18 -11.64
CA GLY A 33 -2.30 -0.19 -10.56
C GLY A 33 -1.11 -0.37 -9.60
N GLN A 34 -0.77 -1.61 -9.25
CA GLN A 34 0.40 -1.90 -8.42
C GLN A 34 1.73 -1.58 -9.13
N ALA A 35 1.82 -1.82 -10.44
CA ALA A 35 2.99 -1.45 -11.23
C ALA A 35 3.22 0.08 -11.24
N ASP A 36 2.15 0.86 -11.39
CA ASP A 36 2.19 2.32 -11.36
C ASP A 36 2.58 2.87 -9.97
N LEU A 37 2.02 2.28 -8.90
CA LEU A 37 2.39 2.64 -7.53
C LEU A 37 3.87 2.40 -7.23
N LYS A 38 4.41 1.24 -7.62
CA LYS A 38 5.84 0.93 -7.48
C LYS A 38 6.72 1.89 -8.26
N ALA A 39 6.29 2.30 -9.46
CA ALA A 39 7.02 3.28 -10.26
C ALA A 39 7.03 4.68 -9.61
N LYS A 40 5.88 5.11 -9.06
CA LYS A 40 5.76 6.38 -8.32
C LYS A 40 6.59 6.39 -7.04
N GLU A 41 6.59 5.30 -6.29
CA GLU A 41 7.39 5.15 -5.07
C GLU A 41 8.89 5.25 -5.37
N ARG A 42 9.37 4.57 -6.42
CA ARG A 42 10.76 4.68 -6.89
C ARG A 42 11.12 6.12 -7.28
N LYS A 43 10.22 6.81 -7.99
CA LYS A 43 10.43 8.20 -8.39
C LYS A 43 10.52 9.13 -7.18
N PHE A 44 9.65 8.95 -6.19
CA PHE A 44 9.66 9.70 -4.95
C PHE A 44 10.98 9.50 -4.16
N ILE A 45 11.40 8.24 -4.00
CA ILE A 45 12.65 7.90 -3.32
C ILE A 45 13.86 8.52 -4.02
N ASN A 46 13.93 8.44 -5.36
CA ASN A 46 15.03 9.06 -6.11
C ASN A 46 15.07 10.58 -5.92
N ALA A 47 13.91 11.24 -5.88
CA ALA A 47 13.84 12.67 -5.62
C ALA A 47 14.33 13.03 -4.20
N MET A 48 14.02 12.21 -3.20
CA MET A 48 14.50 12.40 -1.82
C MET A 48 16.02 12.21 -1.71
N ARG A 49 16.58 11.23 -2.43
CA ARG A 49 18.04 11.00 -2.51
C ARG A 49 18.76 12.15 -3.21
N GLN A 50 18.24 12.64 -4.33
CA GLN A 50 18.79 13.80 -5.04
C GLN A 50 18.83 15.07 -4.18
N LYS A 51 17.83 15.24 -3.29
CA LYS A 51 17.77 16.34 -2.33
C LYS A 51 18.66 16.12 -1.09
N GLY A 52 19.36 14.99 -1.00
CA GLY A 52 20.19 14.64 0.15
C GLY A 52 19.39 14.37 1.45
N LEU A 53 18.07 14.23 1.36
CA LEU A 53 17.19 14.00 2.52
C LEU A 53 17.30 12.56 3.04
N ILE A 54 17.67 11.62 2.16
CA ILE A 54 17.98 10.24 2.51
C ILE A 54 19.26 9.83 1.77
N THR A 55 20.23 9.28 2.50
CA THR A 55 21.44 8.70 1.92
C THR A 55 21.15 7.31 1.34
N GLU A 56 20.40 6.49 2.07
CA GLU A 56 20.03 5.14 1.66
C GLU A 56 18.57 4.83 2.03
N ILE A 57 17.94 3.95 1.26
CA ILE A 57 16.66 3.36 1.67
C ILE A 57 17.05 2.35 2.74
N PRO A 58 16.51 2.40 3.98
CA PRO A 58 16.69 1.30 4.89
C PRO A 58 16.16 0.06 4.19
N LEU A 59 17.08 -0.85 3.83
CA LEU A 59 16.73 -2.21 3.42
C LEU A 59 15.72 -2.68 4.47
N ARG A 60 14.52 -3.10 4.01
CA ARG A 60 13.52 -3.69 4.91
C ARG A 60 14.28 -4.57 5.87
N LEU A 61 14.19 -4.24 7.17
CA LEU A 61 15.00 -4.83 8.24
C LEU A 61 15.28 -6.30 7.90
N PRO A 62 16.55 -6.67 7.66
CA PRO A 62 16.88 -8.06 7.46
C PRO A 62 16.54 -8.82 8.74
N ASP A 63 15.93 -9.98 8.54
CA ASP A 63 15.69 -11.05 9.50
C ASP A 63 14.74 -10.82 10.67
N ASP A 64 13.94 -11.87 10.87
CA ASP A 64 13.10 -12.12 12.04
C ASP A 64 13.84 -11.92 13.37
N GLU A 65 15.17 -11.98 13.38
CA GLU A 65 15.98 -11.74 14.57
C GLU A 65 15.78 -10.33 15.15
N VAL A 66 15.75 -9.27 14.34
CA VAL A 66 15.55 -7.91 14.87
C VAL A 66 14.12 -7.73 15.40
N ARG A 67 13.14 -8.41 14.78
CA ARG A 67 11.75 -8.46 15.27
C ARG A 67 11.61 -9.25 16.57
N ARG A 68 12.28 -10.41 16.69
CA ARG A 68 12.25 -11.25 17.90
C ARG A 68 12.86 -10.55 19.11
N HIS A 69 13.85 -9.68 18.89
CA HIS A 69 14.51 -8.93 19.96
C HIS A 69 13.98 -7.51 20.15
N PHE A 70 12.94 -7.11 19.40
CA PHE A 70 12.29 -5.81 19.61
C PHE A 70 11.60 -5.81 20.97
N LYS A 71 12.12 -5.01 21.90
CA LYS A 71 11.46 -4.71 23.17
C LYS A 71 10.81 -3.33 23.07
N PRO A 72 9.47 -3.24 23.17
CA PRO A 72 8.79 -1.95 23.31
C PRO A 72 9.39 -1.19 24.48
N ILE A 73 9.63 0.10 24.30
CA ILE A 73 10.05 0.97 25.40
C ILE A 73 8.82 1.17 26.29
N GLU A 74 8.86 0.63 27.51
CA GLU A 74 7.87 0.97 28.53
C GLU A 74 8.12 2.41 28.98
N ILE A 75 7.25 3.31 28.55
CA ILE A 75 7.26 4.70 29.02
C ILE A 75 6.68 4.69 30.43
N LYS A 76 7.52 4.90 31.44
CA LYS A 76 7.06 5.07 32.83
C LYS A 76 6.52 6.48 33.02
N GLY A 77 5.20 6.60 33.07
CA GLY A 77 4.48 7.84 33.39
C GLY A 77 2.97 7.63 33.22
N GLU A 78 2.15 8.36 33.97
CA GLU A 78 0.71 8.45 33.68
C GLU A 78 0.55 9.07 32.27
N PRO A 79 -0.32 8.56 31.41
CA PRO A 79 -0.54 9.14 30.10
C PRO A 79 -0.98 10.60 30.26
N LEU A 80 -0.42 11.52 29.46
CA LEU A 80 -0.71 12.96 29.52
C LEU A 80 -2.22 13.28 29.57
N SER A 81 -3.04 12.41 28.97
CA SER A 81 -4.50 12.49 29.02
C SER A 81 -5.09 12.44 30.44
N GLU A 82 -4.48 11.69 31.37
CA GLU A 82 -4.90 11.63 32.77
C GLU A 82 -4.41 12.84 33.57
N THR A 83 -3.24 13.39 33.23
CA THR A 83 -2.67 14.56 33.91
C THR A 83 -3.48 15.82 33.63
N ILE A 84 -3.95 16.01 32.38
CA ILE A 84 -4.74 17.19 31.98
C ILE A 84 -6.10 17.25 32.69
N ILE A 85 -6.69 16.11 33.03
CA ILE A 85 -8.00 16.04 33.72
C ILE A 85 -7.87 16.49 35.18
N LYS A 86 -6.76 16.16 35.85
CA LYS A 86 -6.51 16.54 37.26
C LYS A 86 -6.25 18.05 37.44
N GLU A 87 -5.67 18.74 36.46
CA GLU A 87 -5.37 20.18 36.55
C GLU A 87 -6.55 21.11 36.22
N ARG A 88 -7.65 20.58 35.67
CA ARG A 88 -8.84 21.36 35.28
C ARG A 88 -10.08 21.14 36.15
N GLY A 89 -10.02 20.22 37.11
CA GLY A 89 -11.04 20.03 38.16
C GLY A 89 -10.71 20.89 39.37
#